data_AF-A0A4Y7R9I5-F1
#
_entry.id   AF-A0A4Y7R9I5-F1
#
_cell.length_a   1.000
_cell.length_b   1.000
_cell.length_c   1.000
_cell.angle_alpha   90.00
_cell.angle_beta   90.00
_cell.angle_gamma   90.00
#
_symmetry.space_group_name_H-M   'P 1'
#
loop_
_entity.id
_entity.type
_entity.pdbx_description
1 polymer ?
#
loop_
_entity_poly.entity_id
_entity_poly.type
_entity_poly.pdbx_seq_one_letter_code
_entity_poly.pdbx_strand_id
1 'polypeptide(L)'
;MTLLEFICTFQMHKFNLAERSYPVFNFAGKGVQFQTETLFNLSGQTVQFDPAYSFHKMEPTHMGTGIIKEVVSNMQKGCIDYTILANFAPVKVLHQNNIWTITMAKKHTQLVPLISIHPEMEGNILSHLKQYIALGAKGIKIHPSVQGFLPNDYRLQSVYEYCNEIAFPIVFHCGLTSEVRINNYSDLEMLMPVIDEYQNIPIILGHMAEGKVGDVLWLSKVYRNVYFDTSIAISGLLCIKRVHDDCWRDDNIVIDIINKIGANRIIFGSDYPFGCPIHDIKRFMDMSLINEDKRLILGDNSMRVFNIRTGHKDISDTL
;
A
#
# COMPACT_ATOMS: atom_id res chain seq x y z
N MET A 1 -9.53 15.81 5.62
CA MET A 1 -8.57 14.84 6.17
C MET A 1 -7.95 14.08 5.01
N THR A 2 -6.63 14.10 4.88
CA THR A 2 -5.88 13.27 3.92
C THR A 2 -5.56 11.97 4.62
N LEU A 3 -6.03 10.83 4.08
CA LEU A 3 -5.66 9.52 4.58
C LEU A 3 -4.54 9.00 3.68
N LEU A 4 -3.41 8.65 4.29
CA LEU A 4 -2.27 8.08 3.60
C LEU A 4 -2.12 6.64 4.08
N GLU A 5 -1.96 5.74 3.13
CA GLU A 5 -1.51 4.36 3.38
C GLU A 5 -0.17 4.21 2.67
N PHE A 6 0.84 3.77 3.39
CA PHE A 6 2.17 3.55 2.85
C PHE A 6 2.38 2.06 2.69
N ILE A 7 2.51 1.65 1.43
CA ILE A 7 2.92 0.30 1.08
C ILE A 7 4.44 0.35 1.02
N CYS A 8 5.11 0.00 2.11
CA CYS A 8 6.57 -0.04 2.11
C CYS A 8 7.05 -1.16 1.18
N THR A 9 7.81 -0.85 0.12
CA THR A 9 8.47 -1.92 -0.67
C THR A 9 9.81 -1.49 -1.25
N PHE A 10 10.90 -1.83 -0.53
CA PHE A 10 12.06 -2.64 -0.96
C PHE A 10 13.32 -2.39 -0.13
N GLN A 11 14.21 -3.37 0.04
CA GLN A 11 15.62 -3.27 0.47
C GLN A 11 16.57 -3.84 -0.62
N MET A 12 17.47 -3.03 -1.17
CA MET A 12 18.58 -3.45 -2.04
C MET A 12 19.82 -2.57 -1.82
N HIS A 13 20.76 -3.12 -1.07
CA HIS A 13 22.13 -3.11 -1.54
C HIS A 13 22.85 -4.39 -1.10
N LYS A 14 23.24 -5.18 -2.10
CA LYS A 14 24.12 -6.37 -2.05
C LYS A 14 23.75 -7.39 -0.97
N PHE A 15 23.01 -8.43 -1.38
CA PHE A 15 23.03 -9.73 -0.70
C PHE A 15 24.46 -10.30 -0.74
N ASN A 16 25.33 -9.81 0.14
CA ASN A 16 26.49 -10.54 0.59
C ASN A 16 26.19 -10.90 2.05
N LEU A 17 25.45 -12.00 2.23
CA LEU A 17 24.96 -12.49 3.54
C LEU A 17 26.08 -12.92 4.49
N ALA A 18 27.35 -12.73 4.13
CA ALA A 18 28.50 -13.14 4.92
C ALA A 18 28.87 -12.14 6.03
N GLU A 19 28.47 -10.87 5.95
CA GLU A 19 28.94 -9.87 6.93
C GLU A 19 27.89 -8.78 7.16
N ARG A 20 27.06 -8.92 8.19
CA ARG A 20 26.54 -7.80 9.00
C ARG A 20 25.72 -8.31 10.18
N SER A 21 26.20 -8.00 11.38
CA SER A 21 25.52 -8.21 12.65
C SER A 21 24.38 -7.19 12.80
N TYR A 22 23.16 -7.65 13.04
CA TYR A 22 22.02 -6.80 13.39
C TYR A 22 22.18 -6.28 14.83
N PRO A 23 22.04 -4.97 15.11
CA PRO A 23 22.01 -4.48 16.49
C PRO A 23 20.73 -4.93 17.21
N VAL A 24 20.90 -5.52 18.38
CA VAL A 24 19.82 -5.91 19.30
C VAL A 24 19.35 -4.65 20.05
N PHE A 25 18.12 -4.18 19.80
CA PHE A 25 17.52 -3.08 20.55
C PHE A 25 16.57 -3.60 21.63
N ASN A 26 16.75 -3.10 22.85
CA ASN A 26 15.92 -3.39 24.02
C ASN A 26 14.96 -2.20 24.20
N PHE A 27 13.64 -2.42 24.06
CA PHE A 27 12.64 -1.35 24.17
C PHE A 27 11.99 -1.35 25.56
N ALA A 28 12.35 -0.35 26.37
CA ALA A 28 11.62 0.03 27.59
C ALA A 28 10.77 1.28 27.29
N GLY A 29 9.47 1.20 27.58
CA GLY A 29 8.48 2.18 27.16
C GLY A 29 8.55 3.55 27.82
N LYS A 30 7.84 4.52 27.21
CA LYS A 30 7.14 5.64 27.85
C LYS A 30 6.20 6.28 26.81
N GLY A 31 4.96 6.55 27.23
CA GLY A 31 3.88 7.07 26.39
C GLY A 31 4.19 8.45 25.80
N VAL A 32 3.60 8.73 24.64
CA VAL A 32 3.75 9.99 23.90
C VAL A 32 2.40 10.68 23.81
N GLN A 33 2.34 11.95 24.23
CA GLN A 33 1.20 12.86 24.00
C GLN A 33 1.25 13.39 22.57
N PHE A 34 0.10 13.41 21.89
CA PHE A 34 -0.06 14.02 20.58
C PHE A 34 -0.08 15.55 20.68
N GLN A 35 0.85 16.24 20.01
CA GLN A 35 0.69 17.66 19.69
C GLN A 35 0.14 17.77 18.27
N THR A 36 -1.09 18.25 18.15
CA THR A 36 -1.71 18.63 16.88
C THR A 36 -1.09 19.95 16.42
N GLU A 37 -0.25 19.92 15.38
CA GLU A 37 0.14 21.14 14.69
C GLU A 37 -0.99 21.59 13.74
N THR A 38 -1.46 22.79 14.03
CA THR A 38 -2.54 23.53 13.39
C THR A 38 -2.24 23.81 11.91
N LEU A 39 -3.02 23.24 11.00
CA LEU A 39 -3.13 23.75 9.63
C LEU A 39 -4.00 25.01 9.65
N PHE A 40 -3.36 26.19 9.60
CA PHE A 40 -4.07 27.46 9.44
C PHE A 40 -4.71 27.54 8.05
N ASN A 41 -6.04 27.65 8.00
CA ASN A 41 -6.79 28.10 6.83
C ASN A 41 -6.89 29.65 6.87
N LEU A 42 -6.63 30.32 5.76
CA LEU A 42 -6.59 31.77 5.59
C LEU A 42 -7.97 32.48 5.66
N SER A 43 -8.98 31.91 6.31
CA SER A 43 -10.30 32.54 6.44
C SER A 43 -10.91 32.53 7.85
N GLY A 44 -10.18 32.12 8.89
CA GLY A 44 -10.55 32.41 10.28
C GLY A 44 -11.92 31.90 10.76
N GLN A 45 -12.56 30.95 10.06
CA GLN A 45 -13.82 30.37 10.48
C GLN A 45 -13.61 29.00 11.11
N THR A 46 -13.96 28.89 12.39
CA THR A 46 -14.10 27.66 13.16
C THR A 46 -15.28 26.86 12.62
N VAL A 47 -15.01 25.78 11.89
CA VAL A 47 -16.04 24.83 11.46
C VAL A 47 -16.28 23.84 12.61
N GLN A 48 -17.50 23.81 13.15
CA GLN A 48 -17.94 22.74 14.06
C GLN A 48 -17.96 21.41 13.31
N PHE A 49 -17.26 20.41 13.87
CA PHE A 49 -17.10 19.08 13.28
C PHE A 49 -18.29 18.15 13.59
N ASP A 50 -18.81 17.51 12.55
CA ASP A 50 -19.88 16.49 12.51
C ASP A 50 -19.38 15.11 13.05
N PRO A 51 -20.16 14.32 13.82
CA PRO A 51 -19.70 13.17 14.62
C PRO A 51 -19.23 11.91 13.85
N ALA A 52 -18.82 12.00 12.58
CA ALA A 52 -18.32 10.86 11.80
C ALA A 52 -16.90 10.37 12.18
N TYR A 53 -16.35 10.80 13.33
CA TYR A 53 -15.01 10.44 13.80
C TYR A 53 -15.04 9.29 14.81
N SER A 54 -15.15 8.06 14.29
CA SER A 54 -14.82 6.85 15.05
C SER A 54 -13.41 6.31 14.73
N PHE A 55 -12.64 6.97 13.87
CA PHE A 55 -11.24 6.63 13.60
C PHE A 55 -10.30 6.81 14.82
N HIS A 56 -10.76 7.50 15.88
CA HIS A 56 -9.97 7.83 17.07
C HIS A 56 -9.99 6.80 18.21
N LYS A 57 -10.55 5.60 17.99
CA LYS A 57 -10.49 4.51 18.98
C LYS A 57 -9.50 3.39 18.63
N MET A 58 -8.62 3.63 17.67
CA MET A 58 -7.43 2.81 17.51
C MET A 58 -6.45 3.18 18.65
N GLU A 59 -6.25 2.28 19.61
CA GLU A 59 -5.13 2.34 20.57
C GLU A 59 -4.00 1.33 20.22
N PRO A 60 -3.32 1.48 19.08
CA PRO A 60 -2.05 0.81 18.87
C PRO A 60 -1.00 1.57 19.68
N THR A 61 -0.25 0.82 20.48
CA THR A 61 0.86 1.36 21.27
C THR A 61 2.00 1.94 20.42
N HIS A 62 1.92 1.85 19.08
CA HIS A 62 2.99 2.16 18.12
C HIS A 62 2.49 2.63 16.72
N MET A 63 1.43 3.45 16.62
CA MET A 63 1.11 4.09 15.33
C MET A 63 2.14 5.16 14.99
N GLY A 64 2.64 5.14 13.75
CA GLY A 64 3.47 6.22 13.22
C GLY A 64 2.66 7.49 12.93
N THR A 65 3.33 8.58 12.56
CA THR A 65 2.63 9.82 12.20
C THR A 65 2.25 9.93 10.71
N GLY A 66 2.81 9.07 9.86
CA GLY A 66 2.60 9.12 8.42
C GLY A 66 3.27 10.32 7.74
N ILE A 67 4.09 11.12 8.46
CA ILE A 67 4.80 12.25 7.86
C ILE A 67 6.00 11.75 7.05
N ILE A 68 6.29 12.41 5.93
CA ILE A 68 7.38 12.03 5.01
C ILE A 68 8.74 11.92 5.72
N LYS A 69 9.04 12.79 6.68
CA LYS A 69 10.28 12.74 7.45
C LYS A 69 10.43 11.42 8.22
N GLU A 70 9.35 10.92 8.81
CA GLU A 70 9.37 9.66 9.56
C GLU A 70 9.44 8.47 8.61
N VAL A 71 8.74 8.52 7.49
CA VAL A 71 8.82 7.51 6.41
C VAL A 71 10.27 7.36 5.94
N VAL A 72 10.94 8.46 5.58
CA VAL A 72 12.34 8.44 5.17
C VAL A 72 13.27 7.96 6.29
N SER A 73 12.97 8.30 7.54
CA SER A 73 13.73 7.78 8.70
C SER A 73 13.57 6.26 8.87
N ASN A 74 12.34 5.76 8.73
CA ASN A 74 12.05 4.32 8.78
C ASN A 74 12.67 3.58 7.61
N MET A 75 12.73 4.22 6.44
CA MET A 75 13.44 3.67 5.29
C MET A 75 14.93 3.45 5.61
N GLN A 76 15.61 4.46 6.16
CA GLN A 76 17.02 4.31 6.54
C GLN A 76 17.23 3.23 7.62
N LYS A 77 16.36 3.18 8.64
CA LYS A 77 16.47 2.20 9.74
C LYS A 77 16.17 0.77 9.30
N GLY A 78 15.15 0.59 8.46
CA GLY A 78 14.71 -0.70 7.93
C GLY A 78 15.47 -1.14 6.68
N CYS A 79 16.49 -0.38 6.28
CA CYS A 79 17.24 -0.58 5.02
C CYS A 79 16.32 -0.62 3.78
N ILE A 80 15.27 0.20 3.76
CA ILE A 80 14.30 0.26 2.68
C ILE A 80 14.77 1.29 1.62
N ASP A 81 15.05 0.84 0.40
CA ASP A 81 15.41 1.64 -0.76
C ASP A 81 14.23 2.38 -1.36
N TYR A 82 13.06 1.76 -1.43
CA TYR A 82 11.87 2.35 -2.06
C TYR A 82 10.63 2.21 -1.20
N THR A 83 9.74 3.18 -1.25
CA THR A 83 8.43 3.09 -0.61
C THR A 83 7.36 3.50 -1.59
N ILE A 84 6.35 2.65 -1.76
CA ILE A 84 5.16 2.97 -2.52
C ILE A 84 4.31 3.93 -1.66
N LEU A 85 4.37 5.21 -2.02
CA LEU A 85 3.62 6.28 -1.39
C LEU A 85 2.23 6.32 -1.99
N ALA A 86 1.24 5.76 -1.28
CA ALA A 86 -0.13 5.75 -1.73
C ALA A 86 -0.99 6.75 -0.93
N ASN A 87 -1.86 7.45 -1.64
CA ASN A 87 -2.89 8.28 -1.00
C ASN A 87 -4.27 7.84 -1.48
N PHE A 88 -5.26 8.06 -0.62
CA PHE A 88 -6.66 8.11 -1.01
C PHE A 88 -7.31 9.25 -0.22
N ALA A 89 -8.39 9.80 -0.75
CA ALA A 89 -9.04 10.91 -0.08
C ALA A 89 -10.48 11.07 -0.54
N PRO A 90 -11.30 11.80 0.23
CA PRO A 90 -12.56 12.34 -0.27
C PRO A 90 -12.31 13.18 -1.53
N VAL A 91 -13.25 13.12 -2.46
CA VAL A 91 -13.16 13.74 -3.79
C VAL A 91 -12.70 15.20 -3.77
N LYS A 92 -13.21 16.00 -2.81
CA LYS A 92 -12.95 17.44 -2.70
C LYS A 92 -11.47 17.82 -2.58
N VAL A 93 -10.63 16.93 -2.05
CA VAL A 93 -9.19 17.19 -1.85
C VAL A 93 -8.30 16.24 -2.67
N LEU A 94 -8.91 15.36 -3.45
CA LEU A 94 -8.20 14.26 -4.11
C LEU A 94 -7.18 14.75 -5.13
N HIS A 95 -7.55 15.74 -5.96
CA HIS A 95 -6.61 16.32 -6.93
C HIS A 95 -5.38 16.92 -6.23
N GLN A 96 -5.59 17.72 -5.18
CA GLN A 96 -4.51 18.34 -4.41
C GLN A 96 -3.61 17.28 -3.75
N ASN A 97 -4.19 16.19 -3.24
CA ASN A 97 -3.44 15.09 -2.64
C ASN A 97 -2.61 14.33 -3.67
N ASN A 98 -3.15 14.04 -4.85
CA ASN A 98 -2.41 13.39 -5.94
C ASN A 98 -1.20 14.24 -6.36
N ILE A 99 -1.39 15.56 -6.53
CA ILE A 99 -0.29 16.48 -6.85
C ILE A 99 0.74 16.52 -5.72
N TRP A 100 0.30 16.51 -4.46
CA TRP A 100 1.20 16.45 -3.32
C TRP A 100 2.03 15.16 -3.31
N THR A 101 1.40 14.00 -3.50
CA THR A 101 2.06 12.68 -3.56
C THR A 101 3.14 12.65 -4.64
N ILE A 102 2.82 13.09 -5.85
CA ILE A 102 3.78 13.19 -6.96
C ILE A 102 4.91 14.18 -6.62
N THR A 103 4.59 15.31 -5.99
CA THR A 103 5.59 16.31 -5.61
C THR A 103 6.55 15.77 -4.56
N MET A 104 6.06 14.98 -3.59
CA MET A 104 6.92 14.35 -2.58
C MET A 104 7.85 13.31 -3.22
N ALA A 105 7.36 12.52 -4.18
CA ALA A 105 8.20 11.60 -4.94
C ALA A 105 9.28 12.29 -5.79
N LYS A 106 9.01 13.50 -6.30
CA LYS A 106 10.03 14.32 -6.98
C LYS A 106 11.11 14.83 -6.02
N LYS A 107 10.73 15.16 -4.77
CA LYS A 107 11.68 15.61 -3.73
C LYS A 107 12.46 14.46 -3.11
N HIS A 108 11.88 13.28 -3.06
CA HIS A 108 12.47 12.06 -2.50
C HIS A 108 12.32 10.94 -3.53
N THR A 109 13.31 10.76 -4.40
CA THR A 109 13.27 9.83 -5.55
C THR A 109 13.09 8.36 -5.18
N GLN A 110 13.31 8.03 -3.90
CA GLN A 110 13.01 6.74 -3.27
C GLN A 110 11.51 6.51 -2.99
N LEU A 111 10.67 7.54 -3.09
CA LEU A 111 9.23 7.41 -2.96
C LEU A 111 8.59 7.21 -4.33
N VAL A 112 7.74 6.22 -4.45
CA VAL A 112 7.06 5.82 -5.69
C VAL A 112 5.59 6.23 -5.57
N PRO A 113 5.12 7.23 -6.34
CA PRO A 113 3.83 7.84 -6.09
C PRO A 113 2.69 7.03 -6.73
N LEU A 114 1.75 6.57 -5.91
CA LEU A 114 0.44 6.13 -6.39
C LEU A 114 -0.57 7.24 -6.15
N ILE A 115 -1.32 7.58 -7.19
CA ILE A 115 -2.42 8.55 -7.10
C ILE A 115 -3.73 7.82 -6.80
N SER A 116 -4.80 8.54 -6.57
CA SER A 116 -6.14 7.96 -6.44
C SER A 116 -7.15 8.68 -7.32
N ILE A 117 -8.25 8.01 -7.63
CA ILE A 117 -9.33 8.52 -8.48
C ILE A 117 -10.65 8.41 -7.73
N HIS A 118 -11.64 9.20 -8.16
CA HIS A 118 -13.00 9.14 -7.63
C HIS A 118 -13.99 9.44 -8.76
N PRO A 119 -15.14 8.74 -8.85
CA PRO A 119 -16.10 8.92 -9.94
C PRO A 119 -16.76 10.30 -9.98
N GLU A 120 -16.68 11.06 -8.88
CA GLU A 120 -17.19 12.44 -8.78
C GLU A 120 -16.12 13.52 -8.94
N MET A 121 -14.89 13.17 -9.36
CA MET A 121 -13.88 14.19 -9.63
C MET A 121 -14.38 15.17 -10.70
N GLU A 122 -14.17 16.47 -10.48
CA GLU A 122 -14.55 17.50 -11.44
C GLU A 122 -13.73 17.36 -12.74
N GLY A 123 -14.41 17.52 -13.88
CA GLY A 123 -13.80 17.40 -15.21
C GLY A 123 -13.68 15.96 -15.70
N ASN A 124 -12.81 15.75 -16.70
CA ASN A 124 -12.63 14.43 -17.30
C ASN A 124 -11.60 13.61 -16.50
N ILE A 125 -12.04 12.53 -15.87
CA ILE A 125 -11.22 11.69 -14.98
C ILE A 125 -10.05 11.04 -15.73
N LEU A 126 -10.27 10.56 -16.96
CA LEU A 126 -9.22 9.98 -17.79
C LEU A 126 -8.13 11.00 -18.16
N SER A 127 -8.52 12.24 -18.47
CA SER A 127 -7.58 13.33 -18.73
C SER A 127 -6.73 13.62 -17.49
N HIS A 128 -7.33 13.67 -16.29
CA HIS A 128 -6.57 13.82 -15.04
C HIS A 128 -5.58 12.67 -14.82
N LEU A 129 -6.02 11.42 -15.02
CA LEU A 129 -5.15 10.26 -14.90
C LEU A 129 -3.94 10.35 -15.84
N LYS A 130 -4.16 10.66 -17.12
CA LYS A 130 -3.08 10.82 -18.10
C LYS A 130 -2.10 11.91 -17.69
N GLN A 131 -2.59 13.03 -17.13
CA GLN A 131 -1.74 14.08 -16.59
C GLN A 131 -0.92 13.61 -15.38
N TYR A 132 -1.53 12.87 -14.43
CA TYR A 132 -0.80 12.33 -13.29
C TYR A 132 0.30 11.35 -13.69
N ILE A 133 0.03 10.48 -14.67
CA ILE A 133 1.01 9.55 -15.24
C ILE A 133 2.16 10.33 -15.87
N ALA A 134 1.87 11.34 -16.70
CA ALA A 134 2.88 12.21 -17.30
C ALA A 134 3.72 12.97 -16.25
N LEU A 135 3.15 13.27 -15.09
CA LEU A 135 3.83 13.92 -13.98
C LEU A 135 4.66 12.95 -13.10
N GLY A 136 4.51 11.63 -13.29
CA GLY A 136 5.33 10.60 -12.66
C GLY A 136 4.57 9.57 -11.80
N ALA A 137 3.23 9.56 -11.79
CA ALA A 137 2.45 8.54 -11.10
C ALA A 137 2.79 7.13 -11.62
N LYS A 138 2.87 6.16 -10.71
CA LYS A 138 3.29 4.77 -10.99
C LYS A 138 2.19 3.73 -10.79
N GLY A 139 1.03 4.14 -10.30
CA GLY A 139 -0.16 3.31 -10.18
C GLY A 139 -1.30 4.10 -9.54
N ILE A 140 -2.42 3.41 -9.32
CA ILE A 140 -3.61 3.95 -8.63
C ILE A 140 -3.78 3.22 -7.31
N LYS A 141 -4.11 3.93 -6.23
CA LYS A 141 -4.65 3.36 -4.99
C LYS A 141 -6.12 3.74 -4.87
N ILE A 142 -6.96 2.74 -4.61
CA ILE A 142 -8.38 2.94 -4.35
C ILE A 142 -8.72 2.29 -3.01
N HIS A 143 -9.41 3.04 -2.17
CA HIS A 143 -10.02 2.52 -0.96
C HIS A 143 -11.55 2.69 -1.08
N PRO A 144 -12.27 1.74 -1.68
CA PRO A 144 -13.69 1.89 -2.00
C PRO A 144 -14.57 2.23 -0.79
N SER A 145 -14.38 1.53 0.34
CA SER A 145 -15.23 1.76 1.52
C SER A 145 -15.08 3.16 2.13
N VAL A 146 -13.86 3.68 2.23
CA VAL A 146 -13.61 5.03 2.79
C VAL A 146 -13.87 6.13 1.78
N GLN A 147 -13.57 5.90 0.50
CA GLN A 147 -13.88 6.87 -0.55
C GLN A 147 -15.38 6.91 -0.87
N GLY A 148 -16.13 5.86 -0.55
CA GLY A 148 -17.59 5.84 -0.58
C GLY A 148 -18.20 5.57 -1.96
N PHE A 149 -17.53 4.78 -2.82
CA PHE A 149 -18.05 4.41 -4.13
C PHE A 149 -17.81 2.93 -4.47
N LEU A 150 -18.67 2.36 -5.32
CA LEU A 150 -18.52 1.00 -5.82
C LEU A 150 -17.33 0.91 -6.80
N PRO A 151 -16.43 -0.08 -6.67
CA PRO A 151 -15.27 -0.23 -7.55
C PRO A 151 -15.63 -0.28 -9.04
N ASN A 152 -16.77 -0.87 -9.40
CA ASN A 152 -17.24 -1.00 -10.77
C ASN A 152 -18.17 0.15 -11.22
N ASP A 153 -18.08 1.33 -10.60
CA ASP A 153 -18.84 2.51 -11.04
C ASP A 153 -18.55 2.82 -12.52
N TYR A 154 -19.59 2.89 -13.35
CA TYR A 154 -19.48 3.07 -14.81
C TYR A 154 -18.69 4.34 -15.19
N ARG A 155 -18.65 5.36 -14.32
CA ARG A 155 -17.89 6.59 -14.56
C ARG A 155 -16.38 6.36 -14.58
N LEU A 156 -15.91 5.24 -14.00
CA LEU A 156 -14.51 4.82 -14.00
C LEU A 156 -14.16 3.90 -15.17
N GLN A 157 -15.12 3.47 -16.00
CA GLN A 157 -14.89 2.56 -17.12
C GLN A 157 -13.75 3.02 -18.02
N SER A 158 -13.78 4.27 -18.47
CA SER A 158 -12.72 4.83 -19.34
C SER A 158 -11.33 4.86 -18.68
N VAL A 159 -11.27 4.92 -17.34
CA VAL A 159 -10.02 4.82 -16.59
C VAL A 159 -9.53 3.37 -16.60
N TYR A 160 -10.40 2.40 -16.32
CA TYR A 160 -10.03 0.99 -16.32
C TYR A 160 -9.65 0.50 -17.72
N GLU A 161 -10.38 0.87 -18.76
CA GLU A 161 -10.04 0.56 -20.15
C GLU A 161 -8.63 1.06 -20.49
N TYR A 162 -8.31 2.30 -20.13
CA TYR A 162 -6.98 2.85 -20.37
C TYR A 162 -5.90 2.16 -19.53
N CYS A 163 -6.13 1.94 -18.23
CA CYS A 163 -5.19 1.19 -17.38
C CYS A 163 -4.94 -0.23 -17.92
N ASN A 164 -5.96 -0.88 -18.47
CA ASN A 164 -5.87 -2.21 -19.07
C ASN A 164 -5.07 -2.18 -20.38
N GLU A 165 -5.23 -1.14 -21.20
CA GLU A 165 -4.44 -0.94 -22.42
C GLU A 165 -2.94 -0.81 -22.12
N ILE A 166 -2.58 -0.02 -21.08
CA ILE A 166 -1.18 0.28 -20.76
C ILE A 166 -0.62 -0.54 -19.58
N ALA A 167 -1.36 -1.54 -19.10
CA ALA A 167 -1.03 -2.36 -17.92
C ALA A 167 -0.64 -1.53 -16.68
N PHE A 168 -1.37 -0.44 -16.40
CA PHE A 168 -1.09 0.46 -15.28
C PHE A 168 -1.67 -0.11 -13.97
N PRO A 169 -0.85 -0.33 -12.93
CA PRO A 169 -1.26 -1.10 -11.75
C PRO A 169 -2.27 -0.36 -10.87
N ILE A 170 -3.18 -1.13 -10.28
CA ILE A 170 -4.18 -0.64 -9.33
C ILE A 170 -4.09 -1.43 -8.03
N VAL A 171 -3.90 -0.72 -6.93
CA VAL A 171 -3.97 -1.26 -5.58
C VAL A 171 -5.37 -1.00 -5.02
N PHE A 172 -6.07 -2.04 -4.62
CA PHE A 172 -7.33 -1.92 -3.88
C PHE A 172 -7.12 -2.22 -2.41
N HIS A 173 -7.72 -1.40 -1.55
CA HIS A 173 -8.12 -1.90 -0.23
C HIS A 173 -9.10 -3.06 -0.42
N CYS A 174 -8.86 -4.18 0.26
CA CYS A 174 -9.70 -5.36 0.18
C CYS A 174 -10.11 -5.80 1.59
N GLY A 175 -11.40 -6.03 1.79
CA GLY A 175 -11.97 -6.41 3.07
C GLY A 175 -12.26 -5.25 4.00
N LEU A 176 -12.32 -5.55 5.29
CA LEU A 176 -12.74 -4.62 6.35
C LEU A 176 -11.76 -3.47 6.55
N THR A 177 -12.27 -2.37 7.11
CA THR A 177 -11.49 -1.18 7.45
C THR A 177 -11.64 -0.92 8.95
N SER A 178 -10.66 -1.35 9.75
CA SER A 178 -10.75 -1.27 11.21
C SER A 178 -11.88 -2.12 11.82
N GLU A 179 -12.25 -1.85 13.07
CA GLU A 179 -13.37 -2.45 13.80
C GLU A 179 -14.76 -2.08 13.23
N VAL A 180 -14.84 -1.21 12.22
CA VAL A 180 -16.10 -0.69 11.70
C VAL A 180 -16.25 -1.02 10.22
N ARG A 181 -17.22 -1.86 9.90
CA ARG A 181 -17.69 -2.00 8.52
C ARG A 181 -18.50 -0.76 8.15
N ILE A 182 -17.86 0.18 7.46
CA ILE A 182 -18.50 1.43 6.99
C ILE A 182 -19.53 1.11 5.89
N ASN A 183 -19.19 0.20 4.99
CA ASN A 183 -20.03 -0.36 3.93
C ASN A 183 -19.33 -1.64 3.38
N ASN A 184 -19.83 -2.20 2.29
CA ASN A 184 -19.31 -3.41 1.65
C ASN A 184 -18.46 -3.17 0.39
N TYR A 185 -18.10 -1.93 0.06
CA TYR A 185 -17.52 -1.61 -1.25
C TYR A 185 -16.11 -2.14 -1.45
N SER A 186 -15.37 -2.38 -0.37
CA SER A 186 -14.05 -3.04 -0.43
C SER A 186 -14.14 -4.57 -0.33
N ASP A 187 -15.33 -5.16 -0.27
CA ASP A 187 -15.48 -6.62 -0.23
C ASP A 187 -15.01 -7.22 -1.56
N LEU A 188 -14.46 -8.44 -1.49
CA LEU A 188 -13.88 -9.10 -2.65
C LEU A 188 -14.89 -9.19 -3.80
N GLU A 189 -16.14 -9.51 -3.49
CA GLU A 189 -17.24 -9.64 -4.47
C GLU A 189 -17.52 -8.32 -5.21
N MET A 190 -17.26 -7.17 -4.59
CA MET A 190 -17.43 -5.86 -5.22
C MET A 190 -16.25 -5.48 -6.12
N LEU A 191 -15.07 -6.06 -5.86
CA LEU A 191 -13.86 -5.87 -6.66
C LEU A 191 -13.83 -6.80 -7.89
N MET A 192 -14.39 -8.01 -7.76
CA MET A 192 -14.38 -9.05 -8.79
C MET A 192 -14.81 -8.59 -10.19
N PRO A 193 -15.87 -7.79 -10.39
CA PRO A 193 -16.24 -7.34 -11.74
C PRO A 193 -15.13 -6.58 -12.47
N VAL A 194 -14.37 -5.75 -11.75
CA VAL A 194 -13.21 -5.04 -12.33
C VAL A 194 -12.06 -6.00 -12.59
N ILE A 195 -11.82 -6.96 -11.70
CA ILE A 195 -10.77 -7.98 -11.88
C ILE A 195 -11.07 -8.85 -13.09
N ASP A 196 -12.33 -9.29 -13.25
CA ASP A 196 -12.84 -10.12 -14.34
C ASP A 196 -12.73 -9.43 -15.70
N GLU A 197 -13.11 -8.15 -15.77
CA GLU A 197 -13.18 -7.42 -17.03
C GLU A 197 -11.78 -6.96 -17.53
N TYR A 198 -10.92 -6.51 -16.62
CA TYR A 198 -9.66 -5.84 -16.98
C TYR A 198 -8.41 -6.69 -16.68
N GLN A 199 -8.30 -7.81 -17.40
CA GLN A 199 -7.29 -8.86 -17.19
C GLN A 199 -5.82 -8.45 -17.43
N ASN A 200 -5.55 -7.29 -18.04
CA ASN A 200 -4.18 -6.80 -18.23
C ASN A 200 -3.73 -5.85 -17.12
N ILE A 201 -4.65 -5.36 -16.27
CA ILE A 201 -4.29 -4.52 -15.13
C ILE A 201 -3.64 -5.41 -14.07
N PRO A 202 -2.40 -5.11 -13.62
CA PRO A 202 -1.87 -5.69 -12.40
C PRO A 202 -2.71 -5.18 -11.22
N ILE A 203 -3.53 -6.04 -10.64
CA ILE A 203 -4.40 -5.69 -9.51
C ILE A 203 -3.75 -6.22 -8.24
N ILE A 204 -3.44 -5.32 -7.31
CA ILE A 204 -2.86 -5.65 -6.02
C ILE A 204 -3.96 -5.55 -4.97
N LEU A 205 -4.29 -6.68 -4.34
CA LEU A 205 -5.27 -6.73 -3.26
C LEU A 205 -4.55 -6.56 -1.92
N GLY A 206 -4.93 -5.50 -1.19
CA GLY A 206 -4.39 -5.19 0.12
C GLY A 206 -4.60 -6.33 1.13
N HIS A 207 -3.69 -6.43 2.08
CA HIS A 207 -3.81 -7.29 3.27
C HIS A 207 -4.04 -8.77 2.96
N MET A 208 -3.40 -9.31 1.92
CA MET A 208 -3.63 -10.67 1.45
C MET A 208 -5.13 -10.94 1.25
N ALA A 209 -5.83 -10.04 0.56
CA ALA A 209 -7.28 -10.11 0.36
C ALA A 209 -8.04 -10.36 1.68
N GLU A 210 -7.89 -9.45 2.65
CA GLU A 210 -8.47 -9.54 4.02
C GLU A 210 -7.86 -10.65 4.92
N GLY A 211 -6.82 -11.35 4.45
CA GLY A 211 -6.18 -12.44 5.21
C GLY A 211 -6.94 -13.76 5.14
N LYS A 212 -8.04 -13.83 4.38
CA LYS A 212 -8.83 -15.06 4.22
C LYS A 212 -8.09 -16.04 3.31
N VAL A 213 -7.45 -17.03 3.94
CA VAL A 213 -6.62 -18.05 3.25
C VAL A 213 -7.34 -18.71 2.07
N GLY A 214 -8.62 -19.05 2.22
CA GLY A 214 -9.43 -19.67 1.17
C GLY A 214 -9.54 -18.78 -0.07
N ASP A 215 -9.85 -17.51 0.14
CA ASP A 215 -10.05 -16.52 -0.92
C ASP A 215 -8.73 -16.23 -1.63
N VAL A 216 -7.64 -16.03 -0.88
CA VAL A 216 -6.29 -15.85 -1.45
C VAL A 216 -5.90 -17.00 -2.38
N LEU A 217 -6.05 -18.24 -1.91
CA LEU A 217 -5.71 -19.41 -2.71
C LEU A 217 -6.61 -19.57 -3.92
N TRP A 218 -7.90 -19.27 -3.80
CA TRP A 218 -8.85 -19.30 -4.92
C TRP A 218 -8.50 -18.23 -5.97
N LEU A 219 -8.33 -16.98 -5.55
CA LEU A 219 -7.93 -15.86 -6.41
C LEU A 219 -6.62 -16.15 -7.15
N SER A 220 -5.63 -16.71 -6.45
CA SER A 220 -4.34 -17.06 -7.06
C SER A 220 -4.46 -18.14 -8.15
N LYS A 221 -5.51 -18.95 -8.14
CA LYS A 221 -5.74 -19.97 -9.16
C LYS A 221 -6.55 -19.43 -10.33
N VAL A 222 -7.53 -18.58 -10.04
CA VAL A 222 -8.49 -18.06 -11.04
C VAL A 222 -7.90 -16.89 -11.81
N TYR A 223 -7.23 -15.96 -11.15
CA TYR A 223 -6.77 -14.71 -11.75
C TYR A 223 -5.24 -14.66 -11.88
N ARG A 224 -4.79 -14.44 -13.11
CA ARG A 224 -3.35 -14.32 -13.40
C ARG A 224 -2.80 -12.92 -13.13
N ASN A 225 -3.66 -11.91 -13.19
CA ASN A 225 -3.33 -10.50 -13.02
C ASN A 225 -3.47 -10.00 -11.57
N VAL A 226 -3.87 -10.89 -10.64
CA VAL A 226 -3.98 -10.57 -9.21
C VAL A 226 -2.68 -10.84 -8.48
N TYR A 227 -2.28 -9.84 -7.70
CA TYR A 227 -1.16 -9.84 -6.76
C TYR A 227 -1.70 -9.58 -5.34
N PHE A 228 -0.94 -10.00 -4.34
CA PHE A 228 -1.31 -9.85 -2.94
C PHE A 228 -0.28 -9.00 -2.21
N ASP A 229 -0.75 -7.93 -1.57
CA ASP A 229 0.07 -7.13 -0.66
C ASP A 229 0.06 -7.76 0.75
N THR A 230 1.22 -7.86 1.40
CA THR A 230 1.34 -8.58 2.67
C THR A 230 0.92 -7.78 3.90
N SER A 231 0.60 -6.51 3.74
CA SER A 231 0.47 -5.58 4.87
C SER A 231 -0.59 -6.00 5.86
N ILE A 232 -0.35 -5.77 7.16
CA ILE A 232 -1.21 -6.21 8.28
C ILE A 232 -1.27 -7.74 8.43
N ALA A 233 -1.69 -8.47 7.39
CA ALA A 233 -1.93 -9.91 7.40
C ALA A 233 -0.72 -10.72 7.89
N ILE A 234 0.50 -10.39 7.46
CA ILE A 234 1.72 -11.09 7.90
C ILE A 234 2.46 -10.38 9.04
N SER A 235 1.88 -9.35 9.63
CA SER A 235 2.55 -8.60 10.70
C SER A 235 2.75 -9.46 11.94
N GLY A 236 1.71 -10.16 12.40
CA GLY A 236 1.76 -10.99 13.61
C GLY A 236 1.68 -10.19 14.91
N LEU A 237 1.54 -8.86 14.80
CA LEU A 237 1.32 -7.97 15.93
C LEU A 237 -0.14 -8.02 16.41
N LEU A 238 -0.30 -8.15 17.73
CA LEU A 238 -1.58 -8.02 18.44
C LEU A 238 -2.02 -6.56 18.62
N CYS A 239 -1.11 -5.59 18.45
CA CYS A 239 -1.36 -4.19 18.77
C CYS A 239 -2.22 -3.47 17.73
N ILE A 240 -2.40 -4.07 16.55
CA ILE A 240 -3.42 -3.64 15.60
C ILE A 240 -4.72 -4.30 16.06
N LYS A 241 -5.41 -3.66 17.03
CA LYS A 241 -6.79 -4.01 17.41
C LYS A 241 -7.76 -3.68 16.26
N ARG A 242 -7.48 -4.18 15.06
CA ARG A 242 -8.45 -4.29 13.97
C ARG A 242 -8.94 -5.72 14.08
N VAL A 243 -10.10 -5.91 14.71
CA VAL A 243 -10.54 -7.20 15.27
C VAL A 243 -10.97 -8.23 14.21
N HIS A 244 -10.72 -8.00 12.92
CA HIS A 244 -11.26 -8.86 11.86
C HIS A 244 -10.34 -9.13 10.66
N ASP A 245 -9.11 -8.62 10.65
CA ASP A 245 -8.12 -9.10 9.68
C ASP A 245 -7.51 -10.37 10.27
N ASP A 246 -7.60 -11.49 9.54
CA ASP A 246 -6.97 -12.75 9.94
C ASP A 246 -5.44 -12.58 9.86
N CYS A 247 -4.84 -11.95 10.87
CA CYS A 247 -3.40 -11.81 10.99
C CYS A 247 -2.80 -13.20 11.17
N TRP A 248 -2.03 -13.66 10.18
CA TRP A 248 -1.35 -14.94 10.19
C TRP A 248 -0.15 -14.85 11.14
N ARG A 249 -0.36 -15.30 12.39
CA ARG A 249 0.67 -15.31 13.44
C ARG A 249 1.62 -16.49 13.37
N ASP A 250 1.17 -17.61 12.81
CA ASP A 250 2.01 -18.76 12.57
C ASP A 250 2.75 -18.57 11.25
N ASP A 251 4.08 -18.46 11.33
CA ASP A 251 4.94 -18.30 10.16
C ASP A 251 4.78 -19.48 9.18
N ASN A 252 4.45 -20.69 9.66
CA ASN A 252 4.23 -21.84 8.78
C ASN A 252 3.01 -21.65 7.87
N ILE A 253 1.97 -20.96 8.35
CA ILE A 253 0.81 -20.61 7.52
C ILE A 253 1.25 -19.64 6.43
N VAL A 254 2.00 -18.58 6.79
CA VAL A 254 2.50 -17.60 5.83
C VAL A 254 3.35 -18.27 4.75
N ILE A 255 4.29 -19.13 5.17
CA ILE A 255 5.19 -19.88 4.28
C ILE A 255 4.43 -20.83 3.35
N ASP A 256 3.50 -21.62 3.89
CA ASP A 256 2.69 -22.55 3.10
C ASP A 256 1.85 -21.83 2.04
N ILE A 257 1.25 -20.68 2.40
CA ILE A 257 0.47 -19.87 1.47
C ILE A 257 1.34 -19.22 0.39
N ILE A 258 2.51 -18.67 0.75
CA ILE A 258 3.48 -18.15 -0.22
C ILE A 258 3.88 -19.25 -1.23
N ASN A 259 4.20 -20.45 -0.74
CA ASN A 259 4.58 -21.58 -1.59
C ASN A 259 3.45 -22.02 -2.54
N LYS A 260 2.19 -21.97 -2.10
CA LYS A 260 1.02 -22.32 -2.92
C LYS A 260 0.69 -21.27 -3.97
N ILE A 261 0.85 -19.99 -3.66
CA ILE A 261 0.57 -18.88 -4.60
C ILE A 261 1.70 -18.73 -5.62
N GLY A 262 2.94 -18.92 -5.17
CA GLY A 262 4.16 -18.51 -5.87
C GLY A 262 4.60 -17.10 -5.45
N ALA A 263 5.84 -16.97 -5.01
CA ALA A 263 6.41 -15.71 -4.51
C ALA A 263 6.35 -14.57 -5.54
N ASN A 264 6.28 -14.86 -6.85
CA ASN A 264 6.20 -13.86 -7.92
C ASN A 264 4.89 -13.06 -7.98
N ARG A 265 3.87 -13.43 -7.20
CA ARG A 265 2.57 -12.74 -7.11
C ARG A 265 2.31 -12.07 -5.76
N ILE A 266 3.34 -11.94 -4.93
CA ILE A 266 3.22 -11.37 -3.58
C ILE A 266 4.13 -10.15 -3.49
N ILE A 267 3.60 -9.05 -2.98
CA ILE A 267 4.29 -7.79 -2.80
C ILE A 267 4.36 -7.50 -1.32
N PHE A 268 5.57 -7.25 -0.81
CA PHE A 268 5.71 -6.82 0.57
C PHE A 268 5.09 -5.42 0.75
N GLY A 269 4.28 -5.29 1.78
CA GLY A 269 3.82 -4.01 2.31
C GLY A 269 3.61 -4.09 3.81
N SER A 270 3.60 -2.92 4.46
CA SER A 270 3.46 -2.81 5.91
C SER A 270 2.25 -1.99 6.34
N ASP A 271 1.55 -1.32 5.43
CA ASP A 271 0.45 -0.39 5.75
C ASP A 271 0.85 0.67 6.78
N TYR A 272 2.09 1.18 6.72
CA TYR A 272 2.50 2.28 7.60
C TYR A 272 1.58 3.49 7.29
N PRO A 273 1.18 4.34 8.24
CA PRO A 273 1.54 4.39 9.67
C PRO A 273 0.78 3.42 10.58
N PHE A 274 -0.10 2.59 10.04
CA PHE A 274 -0.91 1.64 10.82
C PHE A 274 -0.13 0.38 11.21
N GLY A 275 0.70 -0.15 10.31
CA GLY A 275 1.66 -1.21 10.60
C GLY A 275 3.09 -0.71 10.79
N CYS A 276 4.03 -1.65 10.93
CA CYS A 276 5.41 -1.36 11.32
C CYS A 276 6.41 -2.03 10.36
N PRO A 277 6.96 -1.29 9.37
CA PRO A 277 7.77 -1.89 8.33
C PRO A 277 9.04 -2.56 8.87
N ILE A 278 9.68 -1.97 9.88
CA ILE A 278 10.91 -2.52 10.48
C ILE A 278 10.62 -3.87 11.18
N HIS A 279 9.49 -3.95 11.88
CA HIS A 279 9.05 -5.18 12.52
C HIS A 279 8.72 -6.25 11.47
N ASP A 280 7.91 -5.89 10.47
CA ASP A 280 7.40 -6.82 9.48
C ASP A 280 8.51 -7.35 8.58
N ILE A 281 9.48 -6.51 8.18
CA ILE A 281 10.69 -6.93 7.46
C ILE A 281 11.49 -7.91 8.32
N LYS A 282 11.72 -7.61 9.60
CA LYS A 282 12.48 -8.49 10.48
C LYS A 282 11.82 -9.86 10.59
N ARG A 283 10.52 -9.91 10.89
CA ARG A 283 9.76 -11.16 10.96
C ARG A 283 9.87 -11.95 9.65
N PHE A 284 9.66 -11.29 8.52
CA PHE A 284 9.73 -11.93 7.21
C PHE A 284 11.13 -12.47 6.88
N MET A 285 12.19 -11.76 7.29
CA MET A 285 13.57 -12.21 7.13
C MET A 285 13.89 -13.45 7.98
N ASP A 286 13.25 -13.60 9.14
CA ASP A 286 13.42 -14.75 10.04
C ASP A 286 12.63 -16.00 9.56
N MET A 287 11.66 -15.84 8.66
CA MET A 287 10.91 -16.97 8.08
C MET A 287 11.80 -17.90 7.24
N SER A 288 11.53 -19.20 7.26
CA SER A 288 12.27 -20.24 6.53
C SER A 288 11.91 -20.33 5.03
N LEU A 289 11.83 -19.18 4.35
CA LEU A 289 11.72 -19.08 2.89
C LEU A 289 13.11 -19.07 2.23
N ILE A 290 13.18 -19.57 1.00
CA ILE A 290 14.40 -19.48 0.19
C ILE A 290 14.70 -18.00 -0.14
N ASN A 291 15.98 -17.67 -0.31
CA ASN A 291 16.41 -16.30 -0.56
C ASN A 291 15.82 -15.68 -1.83
N GLU A 292 15.54 -16.52 -2.85
CA GLU A 292 14.91 -16.09 -4.09
C GLU A 292 13.50 -15.53 -3.84
N ASP A 293 12.67 -16.27 -3.09
CA ASP A 293 11.31 -15.86 -2.76
C ASP A 293 11.30 -14.58 -1.90
N LYS A 294 12.24 -14.49 -0.94
CA LYS A 294 12.40 -13.27 -0.14
C LYS A 294 12.73 -12.07 -1.03
N ARG A 295 13.62 -12.22 -2.02
CA ARG A 295 13.99 -11.15 -2.95
C ARG A 295 12.82 -10.72 -3.83
N LEU A 296 12.07 -11.69 -4.36
CA LEU A 296 10.87 -11.44 -5.16
C LEU A 296 9.84 -10.62 -4.38
N ILE A 297 9.51 -11.08 -3.17
CA ILE A 297 8.45 -10.49 -2.34
C ILE A 297 8.85 -9.13 -1.80
N LEU A 298 10.08 -9.00 -1.29
CA LEU A 298 10.54 -7.74 -0.72
C LEU A 298 10.73 -6.67 -1.78
N GLY A 299 10.94 -7.01 -3.07
CA GLY A 299 11.30 -6.00 -4.07
C GLY A 299 10.99 -6.29 -5.52
N ASP A 300 11.53 -7.37 -6.09
CA ASP A 300 11.57 -7.53 -7.55
C ASP A 300 10.17 -7.48 -8.16
N ASN A 301 9.16 -7.96 -7.44
CA ASN A 301 7.76 -7.86 -7.86
C ASN A 301 7.28 -6.41 -7.92
N SER A 302 7.53 -5.58 -6.90
CA SER A 302 7.17 -4.17 -6.93
C SER A 302 7.93 -3.39 -8.00
N MET A 303 9.21 -3.68 -8.19
CA MET A 303 10.02 -3.06 -9.24
C MET A 303 9.43 -3.32 -10.62
N ARG A 304 9.02 -4.58 -10.88
CA ARG A 304 8.36 -5.00 -12.12
C ARG A 304 6.97 -4.38 -12.27
N VAL A 305 6.11 -4.51 -11.27
CA VAL A 305 4.70 -4.09 -11.32
C VAL A 305 4.56 -2.58 -11.43
N PHE A 306 5.34 -1.81 -10.67
CA PHE A 306 5.28 -0.35 -10.67
C PHE A 306 6.30 0.31 -11.63
N ASN A 307 6.97 -0.48 -12.47
CA ASN A 307 7.97 -0.02 -13.44
C ASN A 307 8.96 0.98 -12.81
N ILE A 308 9.56 0.55 -11.70
CA ILE A 308 10.59 1.29 -10.98
C ILE A 308 11.92 0.94 -11.65
N ARG A 309 12.62 1.94 -12.18
CA ARG A 309 13.92 1.75 -12.83
C ARG A 309 15.03 2.09 -11.84
N THR A 310 15.92 1.14 -11.56
CA THR A 310 17.13 1.44 -10.81
C THR A 310 18.07 2.28 -11.68
N GLY A 311 18.68 3.33 -11.13
CA GLY A 311 19.59 4.23 -11.84
C GLY A 311 20.94 3.62 -12.26
N HIS A 312 21.03 2.30 -12.44
CA HIS A 312 22.14 1.70 -13.15
C HIS A 312 21.96 2.00 -14.62
N LYS A 313 22.84 2.84 -15.18
CA LYS A 313 23.09 2.80 -16.64
C LYS A 313 23.48 1.36 -16.94
N ASP A 314 22.63 0.64 -17.67
CA ASP A 314 23.01 -0.63 -18.26
C ASP A 314 24.24 -0.36 -19.14
N ILE A 315 25.36 -1.01 -18.79
CA ILE A 315 26.61 -0.95 -19.56
C ILE A 315 26.44 -1.67 -20.91
N SER A 316 25.27 -2.27 -21.19
CA SER A 316 24.95 -2.92 -22.46
C SER A 316 24.54 -1.96 -23.59
N ASP A 317 24.27 -0.68 -23.32
CA ASP A 317 23.87 0.28 -24.37
C ASP A 317 25.07 0.97 -25.06
N THR A 318 26.29 0.40 -24.95
CA THR A 318 27.51 0.97 -25.57
C THR A 318 28.34 -0.03 -26.38
N LEU A 319 27.70 -0.97 -27.09
CA LEU A 319 28.36 -1.73 -28.16
C LEU A 319 27.55 -1.75 -29.45
#